data_AF-A0A1Y3A452-F1
#
_entry.id   AF-A0A1Y3A452-F1
#
_cell.length_a   1.000
_cell.length_b   1.000
_cell.length_c   1.000
_cell.angle_alpha   90.00
_cell.angle_beta   90.00
_cell.angle_gamma   90.00
#
_symmetry.space_group_name_H-M   'P 1'
#
loop_
_entity.id
_entity.type
_entity.pdbx_description
1 polymer ?
#
loop_
_entity_poly.entity_id
_entity_poly.type
_entity_poly.pdbx_seq_one_letter_code
_entity_poly.pdbx_strand_id
1 'polypeptide(L)'
;MVRAPRRDRRDRADRGGCGVSDPSSGAAASEPASTDGEATGRDGDAVGRDRDATETESADATETESAGAPSDREHRRAIETERWLGVAGAALALVGLGVLVRQSSLVLAGAVGAGYVVYARAGDASAPALAVTRTVSDEAPEPGDEVSVTVRAENVGEEALPDLRLVDGVPPGLAVVDGPARVATALRPGTAVTFEYTVRAARGDHEWEPLTAITRDAAGARERTTALDAPTAIACTPELSAGGDLPLRGLTTVHHGRVPTDVGGAGVEFHATREYRRGDPLKRIDWNRRARTGELSTVELREERSATVVLVVDARESAYVAADPDAETAVEASVAAAGQAFSALLD
;
A
#
# COMPACT_ATOMS: atom_id res chain seq x y z
N MET A 1 -12.23 -43.85 -5.24
CA MET A 1 -11.32 -44.57 -6.14
C MET A 1 -10.81 -43.59 -7.19
N VAL A 2 -9.74 -42.84 -6.87
CA VAL A 2 -8.98 -42.04 -7.85
C VAL A 2 -7.52 -42.09 -7.41
N ARG A 3 -6.66 -42.37 -8.37
CA ARG A 3 -5.27 -42.83 -8.27
C ARG A 3 -4.33 -41.62 -8.33
N ALA A 4 -3.42 -41.48 -7.37
CA ALA A 4 -2.30 -40.53 -7.47
C ALA A 4 -1.18 -41.12 -8.35
N PRO A 5 -0.43 -40.31 -9.13
CA PRO A 5 0.82 -40.74 -9.72
C PRO A 5 2.02 -40.38 -8.83
N ARG A 6 2.82 -41.41 -8.51
CA ARG A 6 4.22 -41.28 -8.08
C ARG A 6 5.11 -40.97 -9.27
N ARG A 7 6.15 -40.15 -9.07
CA ARG A 7 7.49 -40.18 -9.71
C ARG A 7 8.26 -38.93 -9.25
N ASP A 8 9.57 -38.87 -9.12
CA ASP A 8 10.63 -39.85 -8.86
C ASP A 8 11.84 -38.99 -8.48
N ARG A 9 12.52 -39.31 -7.37
CA ARG A 9 13.76 -38.63 -6.97
C ARG A 9 14.89 -39.18 -7.83
N ARG A 10 15.65 -38.31 -8.50
CA ARG A 10 17.00 -38.65 -8.95
C ARG A 10 17.98 -37.54 -8.59
N ASP A 11 18.90 -37.93 -7.71
CA ASP A 11 20.19 -37.30 -7.48
C ASP A 11 20.98 -37.15 -8.79
N ARG A 12 21.64 -36.01 -8.95
CA ARG A 12 22.97 -35.98 -9.58
C ARG A 12 23.77 -34.78 -9.09
N ALA A 13 24.82 -35.11 -8.34
CA ALA A 13 25.91 -34.22 -8.01
C ALA A 13 26.82 -33.96 -9.23
N ASP A 14 27.53 -32.83 -9.14
CA ASP A 14 28.99 -32.71 -9.26
C ASP A 14 29.52 -31.80 -10.40
N ARG A 15 30.41 -30.89 -9.94
CA ARG A 15 31.54 -30.19 -10.60
C ARG A 15 31.32 -28.89 -11.38
N GLY A 16 32.13 -27.90 -11.00
CA GLY A 16 32.72 -26.96 -11.94
C GLY A 16 33.09 -25.60 -11.35
N GLY A 17 34.17 -25.54 -10.56
CA GLY A 17 34.77 -24.28 -10.13
C GLY A 17 35.67 -23.63 -11.20
N CYS A 18 35.69 -22.30 -11.20
CA CYS A 18 36.73 -21.35 -11.64
C CYS A 18 36.26 -19.99 -11.08
N GLY A 19 36.96 -19.22 -10.26
CA GLY A 19 38.39 -19.02 -10.09
C GLY A 19 38.79 -17.75 -10.85
N VAL A 20 39.49 -16.83 -10.15
CA VAL A 20 40.24 -15.65 -10.66
C VAL A 20 39.36 -14.38 -10.82
N SER A 21 39.64 -13.18 -10.28
CA SER A 21 40.71 -12.68 -9.39
C SER A 21 40.40 -11.24 -8.91
N ASP A 22 40.96 -10.88 -7.76
CA ASP A 22 41.16 -9.52 -7.24
C ASP A 22 41.90 -8.59 -8.23
N PRO A 23 41.79 -7.26 -8.01
CA PRO A 23 42.98 -6.57 -7.56
C PRO A 23 42.77 -5.62 -6.38
N SER A 24 43.88 -5.50 -5.66
CA SER A 24 44.18 -4.77 -4.44
C SER A 24 44.21 -3.24 -4.51
N SER A 25 44.17 -2.65 -3.31
CA SER A 25 44.75 -1.36 -2.88
C SER A 25 43.92 -0.09 -3.16
N GLY A 26 43.82 0.90 -2.28
CA GLY A 26 44.53 1.18 -1.03
C GLY A 26 43.87 2.35 -0.28
N ALA A 27 44.32 2.53 0.95
CA ALA A 27 43.83 3.47 1.95
C ALA A 27 44.02 4.96 1.60
N ALA A 28 43.15 5.83 2.14
CA ALA A 28 43.56 7.03 2.88
C ALA A 28 42.34 7.74 3.49
N ALA A 29 42.43 8.02 4.79
CA ALA A 29 41.58 8.94 5.53
C ALA A 29 41.93 10.40 5.17
N SER A 30 40.96 11.32 5.32
CA SER A 30 41.14 12.70 5.85
C SER A 30 39.88 13.56 5.67
N GLU A 31 39.21 13.90 6.78
CA GLU A 31 38.61 15.23 7.01
C GLU A 31 39.70 16.19 7.58
N PRO A 32 39.47 17.49 7.90
CA PRO A 32 38.29 18.37 7.72
C PRO A 32 38.66 19.76 7.12
N ALA A 33 37.67 20.63 6.85
CA ALA A 33 37.84 22.09 7.00
C ALA A 33 36.50 22.85 6.99
N SER A 34 36.23 23.49 8.13
CA SER A 34 35.32 24.61 8.36
C SER A 34 35.83 25.90 7.69
N THR A 35 34.92 26.78 7.26
CA THR A 35 35.22 28.21 7.14
C THR A 35 33.99 29.06 7.47
N ASP A 36 34.18 29.95 8.44
CA ASP A 36 33.32 31.07 8.84
C ASP A 36 33.34 32.23 7.83
N GLY A 37 32.38 33.16 7.98
CA GLY A 37 32.37 34.52 7.41
C GLY A 37 30.96 35.10 7.31
N GLU A 38 30.41 35.72 8.36
CA GLU A 38 30.50 37.18 8.67
C GLU A 38 29.63 38.04 7.72
N ALA A 39 28.40 38.40 8.09
CA ALA A 39 27.95 39.55 8.91
C ALA A 39 28.04 40.93 8.23
N THR A 40 26.87 41.57 8.04
CA THR A 40 26.56 43.03 8.11
C THR A 40 25.03 43.15 7.92
N GLY A 41 24.21 43.92 8.64
CA GLY A 41 24.40 45.05 9.55
C GLY A 41 23.40 46.17 9.19
N ARG A 42 22.83 46.83 10.21
CA ARG A 42 22.11 48.14 10.27
C ARG A 42 20.59 48.16 10.10
N ASP A 43 19.84 48.56 11.14
CA ASP A 43 19.53 49.93 11.68
C ASP A 43 18.20 50.40 11.05
N GLY A 44 17.21 51.00 11.71
CA GLY A 44 16.98 51.51 13.06
C GLY A 44 15.47 51.83 13.16
N ASP A 45 14.85 51.84 14.34
CA ASP A 45 14.72 52.97 15.28
C ASP A 45 13.26 53.49 15.34
N ALA A 46 12.88 53.92 16.55
CA ALA A 46 11.86 54.91 16.91
C ALA A 46 10.43 54.51 17.41
N VAL A 47 10.29 54.67 18.74
CA VAL A 47 9.32 55.53 19.49
C VAL A 47 7.81 55.18 19.51
N GLY A 48 7.38 54.63 20.65
CA GLY A 48 6.55 55.32 21.67
C GLY A 48 5.06 55.57 21.41
N ARG A 49 4.20 54.93 22.23
CA ARG A 49 3.05 55.59 22.90
C ARG A 49 2.38 54.71 23.96
N ASP A 50 2.29 55.22 25.18
CA ASP A 50 1.37 54.78 26.23
C ASP A 50 -0.09 54.87 25.76
N ARG A 51 -0.89 53.82 26.02
CA ARG A 51 -2.32 53.93 26.32
C ARG A 51 -2.79 52.81 27.25
N ASP A 52 -3.69 53.27 28.11
CA ASP A 52 -4.34 52.68 29.26
C ASP A 52 -5.40 51.61 28.91
N ALA A 53 -5.79 50.86 29.95
CA ALA A 53 -6.97 50.02 30.11
C ALA A 53 -7.06 48.67 29.37
N THR A 54 -7.14 47.58 30.13
CA THR A 54 -8.41 46.90 30.53
C THR A 54 -8.09 45.48 30.99
N GLU A 55 -8.55 45.13 32.20
CA GLU A 55 -8.58 43.76 32.72
C GLU A 55 -9.27 42.82 31.73
N THR A 56 -8.64 41.69 31.40
CA THR A 56 -9.36 40.55 30.84
C THR A 56 -8.77 39.29 31.44
N GLU A 57 -9.61 38.63 32.22
CA GLU A 57 -9.40 37.32 32.82
C GLU A 57 -8.83 36.34 31.80
N SER A 58 -7.68 35.75 32.15
CA SER A 58 -7.15 34.59 31.45
C SER A 58 -8.01 33.37 31.81
N ALA A 59 -8.97 33.05 30.95
CA ALA A 59 -9.60 31.73 30.93
C ALA A 59 -8.67 30.80 30.15
N ASP A 60 -8.06 29.88 30.89
CA ASP A 60 -7.31 28.73 30.40
C ASP A 60 -8.22 27.90 29.47
N ALA A 61 -8.01 28.02 28.16
CA ALA A 61 -8.72 27.23 27.17
C ALA A 61 -8.05 25.86 27.09
N THR A 62 -8.52 24.93 27.91
CA THR A 62 -8.32 23.50 27.65
C THR A 62 -9.04 23.18 26.34
N GLU A 63 -8.28 22.95 25.27
CA GLU A 63 -8.78 22.40 24.02
C GLU A 63 -9.50 21.08 24.33
N THR A 64 -10.82 21.14 24.36
CA THR A 64 -11.67 19.96 24.45
C THR A 64 -11.68 19.37 23.05
N GLU A 65 -10.84 18.35 22.82
CA GLU A 65 -10.96 17.48 21.66
C GLU A 65 -12.43 17.10 21.49
N SER A 66 -13.01 17.49 20.36
CA SER A 66 -14.41 17.23 20.05
C SER A 66 -14.66 15.73 20.13
N ALA A 67 -15.53 15.30 21.06
CA ALA A 67 -16.00 13.93 21.16
C ALA A 67 -16.50 13.47 19.78
N GLY A 68 -15.80 12.51 19.17
CA GLY A 68 -16.09 12.03 17.83
C GLY A 68 -17.52 11.48 17.78
N ALA A 69 -18.26 11.81 16.72
CA ALA A 69 -19.55 11.18 16.51
C ALA A 69 -19.36 9.65 16.36
N PRO A 70 -20.29 8.83 16.86
CA PRO A 70 -20.24 7.39 16.65
C PRO A 70 -20.16 7.06 15.15
N SER A 71 -19.22 6.18 14.77
CA SER A 71 -19.17 5.65 13.41
C SER A 71 -20.45 4.90 13.07
N ASP A 72 -20.86 4.91 11.79
CA ASP A 72 -21.99 4.10 11.31
C ASP A 72 -21.72 2.60 11.55
N ARG A 73 -22.79 1.86 11.88
CA ARG A 73 -22.68 0.49 12.39
C ARG A 73 -23.70 -0.44 11.80
N GLU A 74 -23.23 -1.63 11.47
CA GLU A 74 -24.08 -2.76 11.14
C GLU A 74 -23.82 -3.93 12.10
N HIS A 75 -24.88 -4.40 12.75
CA HIS A 75 -24.78 -5.56 13.65
C HIS A 75 -24.77 -6.85 12.85
N ARG A 76 -23.65 -7.58 12.91
CA ARG A 76 -23.50 -8.81 12.12
C ARG A 76 -23.94 -10.05 12.89
N ARG A 77 -23.65 -10.15 14.20
CA ARG A 77 -23.99 -11.36 14.97
C ARG A 77 -23.87 -11.19 16.49
N ALA A 78 -24.73 -11.88 17.25
CA ALA A 78 -24.53 -12.16 18.67
C ALA A 78 -24.50 -13.69 18.87
N ILE A 79 -23.55 -14.18 19.67
CA ILE A 79 -23.34 -15.61 19.90
C ILE A 79 -23.13 -15.87 21.41
N GLU A 80 -23.72 -16.95 21.93
CA GLU A 80 -23.35 -17.49 23.23
C GLU A 80 -22.09 -18.36 23.08
N THR A 81 -21.04 -18.08 23.85
CA THR A 81 -19.71 -18.71 23.66
C THR A 81 -19.64 -20.15 24.17
N GLU A 82 -20.72 -20.67 24.77
CA GLU A 82 -20.81 -21.96 25.46
C GLU A 82 -19.75 -22.21 26.56
N ARG A 83 -18.95 -21.19 26.89
CA ARG A 83 -17.82 -21.25 27.83
C ARG A 83 -18.20 -21.79 29.20
N TRP A 84 -19.43 -21.48 29.64
CA TRP A 84 -19.95 -21.84 30.96
C TRP A 84 -20.68 -23.18 31.01
N LEU A 85 -20.81 -23.91 29.89
CA LEU A 85 -21.56 -25.17 29.85
C LEU A 85 -20.89 -26.26 30.70
N GLY A 86 -19.57 -26.42 30.58
CA GLY A 86 -18.82 -27.39 31.38
C GLY A 86 -18.84 -27.08 32.88
N VAL A 87 -18.74 -25.80 33.24
CA VAL A 87 -18.80 -25.33 34.64
C VAL A 87 -20.21 -25.55 35.21
N ALA A 88 -21.25 -25.31 34.42
CA ALA A 88 -22.63 -25.61 34.82
C ALA A 88 -22.81 -27.11 35.10
N GLY A 89 -22.29 -27.97 34.22
CA GLY A 89 -22.30 -29.42 34.42
C GLY A 89 -21.57 -29.85 35.70
N ALA A 90 -20.37 -29.32 35.94
CA ALA A 90 -19.58 -29.61 37.14
C ALA A 90 -20.26 -29.12 38.43
N ALA A 91 -20.85 -27.92 38.40
CA ALA A 91 -21.60 -27.37 39.53
C ALA A 91 -22.81 -28.25 39.88
N LEU A 92 -23.60 -28.65 38.88
CA LEU A 92 -24.75 -29.55 39.07
C LEU A 92 -24.31 -30.93 39.56
N ALA A 93 -23.20 -31.47 39.06
CA ALA A 93 -22.64 -32.74 39.51
C ALA A 93 -22.18 -32.69 40.98
N LEU A 94 -21.54 -31.60 41.42
CA LEU A 94 -21.15 -31.39 42.81
C LEU A 94 -22.36 -31.28 43.75
N VAL A 95 -23.41 -30.55 43.33
CA VAL A 95 -24.67 -30.50 44.08
C VAL A 95 -25.29 -31.90 44.18
N GLY A 96 -25.42 -32.62 43.06
CA GLY A 96 -26.01 -33.96 43.02
C GLY A 96 -25.25 -34.97 43.87
N LEU A 97 -23.91 -35.00 43.76
CA LEU A 97 -23.05 -35.88 44.55
C LEU A 97 -23.12 -35.53 46.04
N GLY A 98 -23.09 -34.23 46.39
CA GLY A 98 -23.22 -33.76 47.76
C GLY A 98 -24.53 -34.17 48.42
N VAL A 99 -25.65 -34.11 47.69
CA VAL A 99 -26.94 -34.61 48.16
C VAL A 99 -26.91 -36.14 48.34
N LEU A 100 -26.35 -36.87 47.37
CA LEU A 100 -26.25 -38.33 47.41
C LEU A 100 -25.43 -38.84 48.60
N VAL A 101 -24.27 -38.24 48.86
CA VAL A 101 -23.38 -38.62 49.98
C VAL A 101 -23.71 -37.91 51.29
N ARG A 102 -24.73 -37.02 51.29
CA ARG A 102 -25.14 -36.18 52.44
C ARG A 102 -24.01 -35.31 52.99
N GLN A 103 -23.17 -34.78 52.11
CA GLN A 103 -22.04 -33.94 52.46
C GLN A 103 -22.33 -32.48 52.10
N SER A 104 -22.63 -31.65 53.12
CA SER A 104 -23.01 -30.24 52.93
C SER A 104 -21.93 -29.40 52.23
N SER A 105 -20.66 -29.71 52.41
CA SER A 105 -19.56 -28.97 51.77
C SER A 105 -19.58 -29.09 50.23
N LEU A 106 -19.96 -30.25 49.69
CA LEU A 106 -20.07 -30.46 48.25
C LEU A 106 -21.26 -29.70 47.65
N VAL A 107 -22.38 -29.67 48.38
CA VAL A 107 -23.56 -28.89 48.00
C VAL A 107 -23.25 -27.40 47.98
N LEU A 108 -22.55 -26.88 49.01
CA LEU A 108 -22.14 -25.48 49.06
C LEU A 108 -21.18 -25.12 47.92
N ALA A 109 -20.19 -25.96 47.63
CA ALA A 109 -19.27 -25.75 46.50
C ALA A 109 -20.02 -25.71 45.15
N GLY A 110 -20.94 -26.64 44.93
CA GLY A 110 -21.78 -26.67 43.74
C GLY A 110 -22.73 -25.46 43.63
N ALA A 111 -23.29 -25.00 44.75
CA ALA A 111 -24.15 -23.81 44.80
C ALA A 111 -23.39 -22.52 44.45
N VAL A 112 -22.14 -22.37 44.91
CA VAL A 112 -21.27 -21.26 44.50
C VAL A 112 -21.00 -21.30 42.99
N GLY A 113 -20.69 -22.49 42.45
CA GLY A 113 -20.51 -22.68 41.00
C GLY A 113 -21.76 -22.33 40.20
N ALA A 114 -22.94 -22.78 40.67
CA ALA A 114 -24.22 -22.45 40.05
C ALA A 114 -24.52 -20.94 40.11
N GLY A 115 -24.22 -20.29 41.23
CA GLY A 115 -24.35 -18.84 41.40
C GLY A 115 -23.48 -18.07 40.41
N TYR A 116 -22.23 -18.47 40.22
CA TYR A 116 -21.35 -17.86 39.22
C TYR A 116 -21.85 -18.07 37.79
N VAL A 117 -22.38 -19.26 37.48
CA VAL A 117 -22.98 -19.55 36.16
C VAL A 117 -24.22 -18.69 35.90
N VAL A 118 -25.04 -18.43 36.93
CA VAL A 118 -26.18 -17.50 36.83
C VAL A 118 -25.68 -16.07 36.59
N TYR A 119 -24.68 -15.62 37.34
CA TYR A 119 -24.05 -14.32 37.13
C TYR A 119 -23.50 -14.16 35.71
N ALA A 120 -22.77 -15.17 35.21
CA ALA A 120 -22.21 -15.17 33.87
C ALA A 120 -23.29 -15.13 32.77
N ARG A 121 -24.48 -15.68 33.02
CA ARG A 121 -25.61 -15.61 32.08
C ARG A 121 -26.46 -14.35 32.21
N ALA A 122 -26.26 -13.55 33.26
CA ALA A 122 -27.02 -12.33 33.48
C ALA A 122 -26.49 -11.14 32.68
N GLY A 123 -25.19 -11.14 32.32
CA GLY A 123 -24.58 -10.08 31.51
C GLY A 123 -24.93 -10.17 30.02
N ASP A 124 -24.90 -9.03 29.33
CA ASP A 124 -25.03 -8.98 27.86
C ASP A 124 -23.75 -8.39 27.23
N ALA A 125 -23.48 -8.75 25.98
CA ALA A 125 -22.41 -8.15 25.20
C ALA A 125 -22.96 -6.89 24.52
N SER A 126 -22.61 -5.72 25.05
CA SER A 126 -23.09 -4.44 24.57
C SER A 126 -22.68 -4.15 23.13
N ALA A 127 -23.56 -3.46 22.40
CA ALA A 127 -23.18 -2.88 21.12
C ALA A 127 -22.14 -1.77 21.39
N PRO A 128 -20.89 -1.89 20.88
CA PRO A 128 -19.87 -0.91 21.16
C PRO A 128 -20.24 0.45 20.57
N ALA A 129 -20.22 1.49 21.39
CA ALA A 129 -20.32 2.86 20.93
C ALA A 129 -18.93 3.44 20.66
N LEU A 130 -18.33 3.05 19.53
CA LEU A 130 -17.01 3.51 19.12
C LEU A 130 -17.08 4.61 18.05
N ALA A 131 -16.20 5.61 18.18
CA ALA A 131 -15.80 6.53 17.12
C ALA A 131 -14.43 6.07 16.61
N VAL A 132 -14.35 5.70 15.33
CA VAL A 132 -13.15 5.13 14.71
C VAL A 132 -12.64 6.08 13.64
N THR A 133 -11.34 6.37 13.69
CA THR A 133 -10.62 7.07 12.63
C THR A 133 -9.47 6.19 12.16
N ARG A 134 -9.29 6.14 10.84
CA ARG A 134 -8.17 5.48 10.18
C ARG A 134 -7.43 6.51 9.33
N THR A 135 -6.12 6.55 9.48
CA THR A 135 -5.23 7.44 8.72
C THR A 135 -4.12 6.62 8.10
N VAL A 136 -3.78 6.93 6.85
CA VAL A 136 -2.67 6.33 6.10
C VAL A 136 -1.56 7.34 5.95
N SER A 137 -0.30 6.89 5.92
CA SER A 137 0.85 7.78 5.73
C SER A 137 0.94 8.35 4.32
N ASP A 138 0.41 7.62 3.33
CA ASP A 138 0.35 8.02 1.92
C ASP A 138 -0.94 7.47 1.28
N GLU A 139 -1.69 8.35 0.60
CA GLU A 139 -2.92 8.00 -0.12
C GLU A 139 -2.65 7.60 -1.58
N ALA A 140 -1.48 7.93 -2.13
CA ALA A 140 -1.09 7.63 -3.52
C ALA A 140 0.34 7.04 -3.61
N PRO A 141 0.62 5.92 -2.91
CA PRO A 141 1.94 5.30 -2.87
C PRO A 141 2.35 4.69 -4.22
N GLU A 142 3.65 4.53 -4.45
CA GLU A 142 4.16 3.73 -5.57
C GLU A 142 4.04 2.22 -5.25
N PRO A 143 3.95 1.35 -6.27
CA PRO A 143 3.92 -0.10 -6.04
C PRO A 143 5.17 -0.58 -5.29
N GLY A 144 4.96 -1.32 -4.21
CA GLY A 144 6.02 -1.83 -3.36
C GLY A 144 6.34 -0.95 -2.14
N ASP A 145 5.84 0.28 -2.10
CA ASP A 145 6.03 1.17 -0.94
C ASP A 145 5.34 0.60 0.31
N GLU A 146 5.92 0.93 1.46
CA GLU A 146 5.35 0.59 2.76
C GLU A 146 4.51 1.75 3.28
N VAL A 147 3.20 1.52 3.41
CA VAL A 147 2.24 2.51 3.92
C VAL A 147 1.90 2.17 5.36
N SER A 148 2.17 3.11 6.25
CA SER A 148 1.81 2.99 7.67
C SER A 148 0.35 3.37 7.87
N VAL A 149 -0.40 2.51 8.55
CA VAL A 149 -1.83 2.67 8.82
C VAL A 149 -2.03 2.81 10.32
N THR A 150 -2.56 3.94 10.75
CA THR A 150 -2.89 4.19 12.16
C THR A 150 -4.40 4.16 12.33
N VAL A 151 -4.86 3.33 13.27
CA VAL A 151 -6.28 3.22 13.62
C VAL A 151 -6.46 3.67 15.07
N ARG A 152 -7.29 4.69 15.27
CA ARG A 152 -7.71 5.17 16.60
C ARG A 152 -9.18 4.84 16.80
N ALA A 153 -9.50 4.18 17.91
CA ALA A 153 -10.87 3.87 18.30
C ALA A 153 -11.14 4.40 19.70
N GLU A 154 -12.16 5.23 19.83
CA GLU A 154 -12.57 5.87 21.09
C GLU A 154 -13.94 5.37 21.52
N ASN A 155 -14.08 4.99 22.79
CA ASN A 155 -15.38 4.64 23.36
C ASN A 155 -16.15 5.91 23.73
N VAL A 156 -17.06 6.31 22.86
CA VAL A 156 -17.95 7.47 23.03
C VAL A 156 -19.29 7.08 23.68
N GLY A 157 -19.43 5.84 24.10
CA GLY A 157 -20.58 5.35 24.87
C GLY A 157 -20.47 5.56 26.37
N GLU A 158 -21.55 5.20 27.07
CA GLU A 158 -21.63 5.28 28.53
C GLU A 158 -21.18 3.99 29.24
N GLU A 159 -21.04 2.89 28.49
CA GLU A 159 -20.70 1.58 29.02
C GLU A 159 -19.22 1.22 28.83
N ALA A 160 -18.65 0.52 29.80
CA ALA A 160 -17.30 -0.04 29.68
C ALA A 160 -17.30 -1.29 28.80
N LEU A 161 -16.26 -1.45 27.98
CA LEU A 161 -16.01 -2.60 27.12
C LEU A 161 -14.86 -3.41 27.74
N PRO A 162 -15.15 -4.44 28.57
CA PRO A 162 -14.12 -5.15 29.34
C PRO A 162 -13.27 -6.12 28.51
N ASP A 163 -13.77 -6.60 27.37
CA ASP A 163 -13.03 -7.35 26.36
C ASP A 163 -13.50 -6.84 25.00
N LEU A 164 -12.70 -5.96 24.41
CA LEU A 164 -12.88 -5.40 23.08
C LEU A 164 -11.75 -5.90 22.18
N ARG A 165 -12.13 -6.45 21.03
CA ARG A 165 -11.18 -6.83 19.99
C ARG A 165 -11.54 -6.09 18.72
N LEU A 166 -10.58 -5.38 18.18
CA LEU A 166 -10.71 -4.68 16.91
C LEU A 166 -9.87 -5.43 15.89
N VAL A 167 -10.46 -5.74 14.74
CA VAL A 167 -9.77 -6.32 13.59
C VAL A 167 -10.05 -5.41 12.42
N ASP A 168 -8.98 -4.85 11.86
CA ASP A 168 -9.15 -3.93 10.75
C ASP A 168 -9.47 -4.68 9.44
N GLY A 169 -10.23 -4.02 8.57
CA GLY A 169 -10.67 -4.53 7.28
C GLY A 169 -9.63 -4.29 6.19
N VAL A 170 -8.44 -4.88 6.31
CA VAL A 170 -7.37 -4.68 5.33
C VAL A 170 -7.82 -5.18 3.94
N PRO A 171 -7.69 -4.36 2.87
CA PRO A 171 -8.03 -4.77 1.52
C PRO A 171 -7.27 -6.04 1.13
N PRO A 172 -7.90 -7.03 0.46
CA PRO A 172 -7.27 -8.31 0.15
C PRO A 172 -6.09 -8.20 -0.82
N GLY A 173 -5.97 -7.08 -1.55
CA GLY A 173 -4.84 -6.79 -2.43
C GLY A 173 -3.60 -6.26 -1.71
N LEU A 174 -3.69 -5.92 -0.41
CA LEU A 174 -2.59 -5.36 0.37
C LEU A 174 -2.06 -6.39 1.36
N ALA A 175 -0.74 -6.61 1.36
CA ALA A 175 -0.08 -7.48 2.31
C ALA A 175 0.30 -6.70 3.58
N VAL A 176 -0.09 -7.19 4.75
CA VAL A 176 0.40 -6.63 6.04
C VAL A 176 1.82 -7.14 6.27
N VAL A 177 2.78 -6.22 6.32
CA VAL A 177 4.22 -6.53 6.41
C VAL A 177 4.82 -6.27 7.79
N ASP A 178 4.23 -5.35 8.56
CA ASP A 178 4.62 -5.08 9.95
C ASP A 178 3.40 -4.78 10.82
N GLY A 179 3.49 -5.18 12.08
CA GLY A 179 2.42 -5.00 13.07
C GLY A 179 1.15 -5.84 12.80
N PRO A 180 0.38 -6.15 13.85
CA PRO A 180 -0.94 -6.75 13.66
C PRO A 180 -1.96 -5.68 13.26
N ALA A 181 -2.72 -5.91 12.18
CA ALA A 181 -3.91 -5.12 11.84
C ALA A 181 -5.11 -5.42 12.79
N ARG A 182 -4.83 -5.57 14.09
CA ARG A 182 -5.79 -5.92 15.14
C ARG A 182 -5.22 -5.60 16.52
N VAL A 183 -6.12 -5.31 17.46
CA VAL A 183 -5.80 -5.12 18.88
C VAL A 183 -6.85 -5.78 19.77
N ALA A 184 -6.44 -6.26 20.94
CA ALA A 184 -7.33 -6.71 22.00
C ALA A 184 -7.06 -5.87 23.26
N THR A 185 -8.10 -5.25 23.79
CA THR A 185 -8.00 -4.29 24.90
C THR A 185 -9.30 -4.23 25.71
N ALA A 186 -9.31 -3.42 26.75
CA ALA A 186 -10.52 -2.97 27.42
C ALA A 186 -10.61 -1.43 27.31
N LEU A 187 -11.81 -0.90 27.03
CA LEU A 187 -12.03 0.54 26.92
C LEU A 187 -13.11 1.00 27.89
N ARG A 188 -12.77 1.98 28.73
CA ARG A 188 -13.74 2.71 29.54
C ARG A 188 -14.42 3.80 28.68
N PRO A 189 -15.60 4.28 29.09
CA PRO A 189 -16.20 5.49 28.52
C PRO A 189 -15.18 6.64 28.44
N GLY A 190 -15.12 7.32 27.30
CA GLY A 190 -14.23 8.45 27.03
C GLY A 190 -12.75 8.09 26.85
N THR A 191 -12.39 6.80 26.75
CA THR A 191 -11.00 6.38 26.52
C THR A 191 -10.81 5.83 25.11
N ALA A 192 -9.61 6.01 24.57
CA ALA A 192 -9.24 5.56 23.24
C ALA A 192 -8.10 4.55 23.25
N VAL A 193 -8.04 3.73 22.21
CA VAL A 193 -6.91 2.88 21.87
C VAL A 193 -6.44 3.25 20.47
N THR A 194 -5.13 3.22 20.27
CA THR A 194 -4.49 3.37 18.96
C THR A 194 -3.63 2.13 18.69
N PHE A 195 -3.71 1.61 17.47
CA PHE A 195 -2.80 0.60 16.98
C PHE A 195 -2.36 0.95 15.56
N GLU A 196 -1.17 0.49 15.21
CA GLU A 196 -0.50 0.79 13.95
C GLU A 196 -0.02 -0.51 13.31
N TYR A 197 -0.08 -0.55 11.99
CA TYR A 197 0.44 -1.63 11.18
C TYR A 197 0.83 -1.09 9.80
N THR A 198 1.66 -1.83 9.08
CA THR A 198 2.18 -1.42 7.78
C THR A 198 1.71 -2.38 6.71
N VAL A 199 1.27 -1.83 5.59
CA VAL A 199 0.91 -2.59 4.39
C VAL A 199 1.90 -2.30 3.28
N ARG A 200 2.19 -3.31 2.45
CA ARG A 200 2.87 -3.10 1.18
C ARG A 200 1.86 -2.71 0.12
N ALA A 201 2.04 -1.54 -0.48
CA ALA A 201 1.23 -1.05 -1.57
C ALA A 201 1.37 -1.98 -2.78
N ALA A 202 0.23 -2.40 -3.32
CA ALA A 202 0.13 -3.12 -4.57
C ALA A 202 -0.70 -2.29 -5.54
N ARG A 203 -0.49 -2.46 -6.84
CA ARG A 203 -1.20 -1.65 -7.84
C ARG A 203 -2.71 -1.77 -7.71
N GLY A 204 -3.41 -0.64 -7.85
CA GLY A 204 -4.87 -0.57 -7.89
C GLY A 204 -5.45 0.38 -6.84
N ASP A 205 -6.78 0.47 -6.87
CA ASP A 205 -7.56 1.21 -5.88
C ASP A 205 -7.94 0.25 -4.75
N HIS A 206 -7.57 0.60 -3.52
CA HIS A 206 -7.78 -0.24 -2.35
C HIS A 206 -8.61 0.51 -1.31
N GLU A 207 -9.86 0.10 -1.17
CA GLU A 207 -10.76 0.61 -0.13
C GLU A 207 -10.76 -0.35 1.05
N TRP A 208 -10.56 0.18 2.26
CA TRP A 208 -10.64 -0.62 3.47
C TRP A 208 -12.06 -1.10 3.71
N GLU A 209 -12.18 -2.37 4.07
CA GLU A 209 -13.42 -2.92 4.58
C GLU A 209 -13.74 -2.33 5.96
N PRO A 210 -15.02 -2.38 6.39
CA PRO A 210 -15.41 -1.93 7.72
C PRO A 210 -14.62 -2.63 8.82
N LEU A 211 -14.20 -1.87 9.83
CA LEU A 211 -13.50 -2.41 10.98
C LEU A 211 -14.44 -3.31 11.79
N THR A 212 -13.96 -4.50 12.14
CA THR A 212 -14.75 -5.45 12.93
C THR A 212 -14.46 -5.28 14.41
N ALA A 213 -15.48 -4.90 15.18
CA ALA A 213 -15.43 -4.85 16.63
C ALA A 213 -16.13 -6.08 17.23
N ILE A 214 -15.40 -6.82 18.07
CA ILE A 214 -15.89 -7.95 18.85
C ILE A 214 -15.90 -7.55 20.32
N THR A 215 -17.07 -7.48 20.92
CA THR A 215 -17.25 -7.22 22.35
C THR A 215 -17.67 -8.48 23.08
N ARG A 216 -17.19 -8.65 24.31
CA ARG A 216 -17.70 -9.67 25.23
C ARG A 216 -18.10 -9.07 26.56
N ASP A 217 -19.06 -9.71 27.19
CA ASP A 217 -19.44 -9.39 28.58
C ASP A 217 -18.29 -9.74 29.55
N ALA A 218 -18.36 -9.23 30.79
CA ALA A 218 -17.31 -9.44 31.78
C ALA A 218 -17.03 -10.92 32.10
N ALA A 219 -18.03 -11.79 31.94
CA ALA A 219 -17.87 -13.24 32.11
C ALA A 219 -17.46 -13.97 30.82
N GLY A 220 -17.42 -13.29 29.67
CA GLY A 220 -17.17 -13.86 28.35
C GLY A 220 -18.16 -14.95 27.95
N ALA A 221 -19.38 -14.91 28.48
CA ALA A 221 -20.49 -15.80 28.13
C ALA A 221 -21.15 -15.40 26.81
N ARG A 222 -21.14 -14.11 26.48
CA ARG A 222 -21.73 -13.55 25.27
C ARG A 222 -20.69 -12.82 24.47
N GLU A 223 -20.78 -12.96 23.15
CA GLU A 223 -19.96 -12.27 22.18
C GLU A 223 -20.87 -11.56 21.18
N ARG A 224 -20.54 -10.31 20.85
CA ARG A 224 -21.22 -9.54 19.82
C ARG A 224 -20.20 -9.01 18.81
N THR A 225 -20.50 -9.20 17.53
CA THR A 225 -19.70 -8.71 16.39
C THR A 225 -20.44 -7.58 15.70
N THR A 226 -19.78 -6.42 15.58
CA THR A 226 -20.31 -5.21 14.95
C THR A 226 -19.31 -4.72 13.90
N ALA A 227 -19.79 -4.39 12.71
CA ALA A 227 -19.01 -3.69 11.70
C ALA A 227 -19.09 -2.18 11.96
N LEU A 228 -17.96 -1.49 11.90
CA LEU A 228 -17.82 -0.06 12.11
C LEU A 228 -17.25 0.58 10.85
N ASP A 229 -17.99 1.51 10.28
CA ASP A 229 -17.56 2.19 9.07
C ASP A 229 -16.49 3.25 9.39
N ALA A 230 -15.37 3.16 8.68
CA ALA A 230 -14.31 4.13 8.66
C ALA A 230 -13.81 4.15 7.21
N PRO A 231 -14.41 4.94 6.30
CA PRO A 231 -14.01 4.95 4.90
C PRO A 231 -12.57 5.45 4.77
N THR A 232 -11.73 4.67 4.11
CA THR A 232 -10.32 4.99 3.84
C THR A 232 -9.93 4.26 2.57
N ALA A 233 -9.17 4.92 1.71
CA ALA A 233 -8.69 4.33 0.48
C ALA A 233 -7.26 4.78 0.18
N ILE A 234 -6.53 3.94 -0.56
CA ILE A 234 -5.29 4.33 -1.23
C ILE A 234 -5.41 4.00 -2.72
N ALA A 235 -4.81 4.81 -3.57
CA ALA A 235 -4.75 4.61 -5.01
C ALA A 235 -3.30 4.42 -5.46
N CYS A 236 -2.87 3.18 -5.63
CA CYS A 236 -1.51 2.86 -6.02
C CYS A 236 -1.43 2.77 -7.55
N THR A 237 -1.04 3.88 -8.18
CA THR A 237 -0.84 3.96 -9.63
C THR A 237 0.64 4.11 -9.93
N PRO A 238 1.26 3.22 -10.72
CA PRO A 238 2.68 3.32 -11.04
C PRO A 238 2.97 4.61 -11.82
N GLU A 239 4.00 5.34 -11.41
CA GLU A 239 4.55 6.42 -12.23
C GLU A 239 5.32 5.80 -13.40
N LEU A 240 4.94 6.18 -14.63
CA LEU A 240 5.62 5.71 -15.83
C LEU A 240 6.90 6.52 -16.04
N SER A 241 7.97 6.14 -15.35
CA SER A 241 9.27 6.79 -15.53
C SER A 241 9.91 6.41 -16.88
N ALA A 242 10.52 7.39 -17.55
CA ALA A 242 11.21 7.21 -18.82
C ALA A 242 12.49 6.39 -18.67
N GLY A 243 12.34 5.07 -18.80
CA GLY A 243 13.42 4.11 -18.71
C GLY A 243 14.00 3.73 -20.07
N GLY A 244 15.10 4.37 -20.45
CA GLY A 244 16.05 3.87 -21.46
C GLY A 244 15.63 4.00 -22.93
N ASP A 245 16.61 4.22 -23.80
CA ASP A 245 16.41 4.40 -25.24
C ASP A 245 16.01 3.05 -25.89
N LEU A 246 14.80 2.96 -26.49
CA LEU A 246 14.32 1.74 -27.13
C LEU A 246 14.72 1.73 -28.62
N PRO A 247 15.64 0.86 -29.07
CA PRO A 247 16.10 0.90 -30.45
C PRO A 247 15.05 0.28 -31.39
N LEU A 248 14.06 1.07 -31.81
CA LEU A 248 13.09 0.71 -32.85
C LEU A 248 13.70 0.50 -34.24
N ARG A 249 14.98 0.84 -34.41
CA ARG A 249 15.68 1.02 -35.70
C ARG A 249 15.69 -0.24 -36.59
N GLY A 250 15.39 -1.43 -36.04
CA GLY A 250 15.42 -2.71 -36.75
C GLY A 250 14.05 -3.30 -37.18
N LEU A 251 12.92 -2.70 -36.81
CA LEU A 251 11.57 -3.29 -37.00
C LEU A 251 10.66 -2.47 -37.94
N THR A 252 11.19 -1.45 -38.61
CA THR A 252 10.42 -0.53 -39.45
C THR A 252 9.99 -1.18 -40.76
N THR A 253 8.68 -1.26 -41.00
CA THR A 253 8.09 -1.60 -42.30
C THR A 253 7.98 -0.35 -43.18
N VAL A 254 7.92 -0.57 -44.50
CA VAL A 254 7.97 0.49 -45.53
C VAL A 254 6.62 1.22 -45.59
N HIS A 255 6.29 2.06 -44.61
CA HIS A 255 5.13 2.97 -44.65
C HIS A 255 5.45 4.33 -43.99
N HIS A 256 4.75 5.38 -44.46
CA HIS A 256 5.04 6.79 -44.22
C HIS A 256 4.75 7.29 -42.78
N GLY A 257 5.76 7.89 -42.11
CA GLY A 257 5.51 8.85 -41.03
C GLY A 257 6.70 9.23 -40.14
N ARG A 258 6.39 9.67 -38.90
CA ARG A 258 7.04 10.76 -38.14
C ARG A 258 8.41 10.53 -37.47
N VAL A 259 9.08 9.39 -37.65
CA VAL A 259 10.41 9.18 -37.04
C VAL A 259 11.51 9.52 -38.06
N PRO A 260 12.41 10.48 -37.76
CA PRO A 260 13.51 10.81 -38.65
C PRO A 260 14.57 9.69 -38.65
N THR A 261 15.08 9.34 -39.82
CA THR A 261 16.16 8.36 -39.98
C THR A 261 17.39 9.02 -40.61
N ASP A 262 18.61 8.64 -40.19
CA ASP A 262 19.89 9.07 -40.79
C ASP A 262 20.23 8.34 -42.11
N VAL A 263 19.25 7.63 -42.68
CA VAL A 263 19.38 6.92 -43.95
C VAL A 263 18.72 7.76 -45.04
N GLY A 264 19.48 8.10 -46.08
CA GLY A 264 18.96 8.83 -47.24
C GLY A 264 17.92 7.99 -48.00
N GLY A 265 16.74 8.57 -48.26
CA GLY A 265 15.61 7.84 -48.81
C GLY A 265 14.59 8.72 -49.55
N ALA A 266 13.33 8.27 -49.56
CA ALA A 266 12.24 8.90 -50.31
C ALA A 266 11.29 9.76 -49.44
N GLY A 267 11.76 10.32 -48.32
CA GLY A 267 10.94 11.23 -47.52
C GLY A 267 10.91 12.66 -48.07
N VAL A 268 10.47 13.61 -47.25
CA VAL A 268 10.17 15.00 -47.68
C VAL A 268 11.10 16.05 -47.08
N GLU A 269 11.84 15.73 -46.01
CA GLU A 269 12.83 16.64 -45.42
C GLU A 269 14.21 16.54 -46.08
N PHE A 270 14.91 17.67 -46.20
CA PHE A 270 16.28 17.73 -46.73
C PHE A 270 17.25 16.95 -45.82
N HIS A 271 18.02 16.01 -46.38
CA HIS A 271 19.10 15.30 -45.67
C HIS A 271 20.46 15.89 -46.02
N ALA A 272 20.86 15.77 -47.28
CA ALA A 272 22.15 16.22 -47.78
C ALA A 272 22.08 16.45 -49.29
N THR A 273 23.05 17.18 -49.83
CA THR A 273 23.20 17.35 -51.28
C THR A 273 24.44 16.59 -51.73
N ARG A 274 24.29 15.71 -52.72
CA ARG A 274 25.42 15.00 -53.34
C ARG A 274 25.57 15.35 -54.82
N GLU A 275 26.73 15.03 -55.38
CA GLU A 275 26.97 15.17 -56.82
C GLU A 275 25.97 14.31 -57.61
N TYR A 276 25.41 14.90 -58.67
CA TYR A 276 24.46 14.22 -59.54
C TYR A 276 25.11 13.04 -60.23
N ARG A 277 24.45 11.87 -60.16
CA ARG A 277 24.84 10.69 -60.94
C ARG A 277 23.82 10.46 -62.05
N ARG A 278 24.32 10.08 -63.23
CA ARG A 278 23.48 9.76 -64.38
C ARG A 278 22.55 8.60 -64.01
N GLY A 279 21.25 8.88 -63.94
CA GLY A 279 20.23 7.96 -63.41
C GLY A 279 19.42 8.54 -62.25
N ASP A 280 19.87 9.62 -61.61
CA ASP A 280 19.12 10.28 -60.54
C ASP A 280 17.81 10.93 -61.07
N PRO A 281 16.70 10.84 -60.32
CA PRO A 281 15.43 11.42 -60.74
C PRO A 281 15.50 12.93 -60.93
N LEU A 282 15.01 13.45 -62.06
CA LEU A 282 15.02 14.88 -62.39
C LEU A 282 14.30 15.76 -61.34
N LYS A 283 13.31 15.19 -60.64
CA LYS A 283 12.57 15.86 -59.56
C LYS A 283 13.42 16.15 -58.31
N ARG A 284 14.58 15.49 -58.16
CA ARG A 284 15.49 15.66 -57.02
C ARG A 284 16.72 16.50 -57.34
N ILE A 285 16.80 17.07 -58.54
CA ILE A 285 17.92 17.96 -58.92
C ILE A 285 17.72 19.32 -58.26
N ASP A 286 18.76 19.85 -57.63
CA ASP A 286 18.77 21.23 -57.12
C ASP A 286 18.99 22.22 -58.27
N TRP A 287 17.88 22.67 -58.86
CA TRP A 287 17.89 23.63 -59.96
C TRP A 287 18.41 25.02 -59.56
N ASN A 288 18.26 25.41 -58.28
CA ASN A 288 18.77 26.69 -57.78
C ASN A 288 20.29 26.67 -57.68
N ARG A 289 20.89 25.58 -57.17
CA ARG A 289 22.35 25.42 -57.16
C ARG A 289 22.91 25.36 -58.58
N ARG A 290 22.22 24.64 -59.49
CA ARG A 290 22.59 24.61 -60.91
C ARG A 290 22.57 26.01 -61.54
N ALA A 291 21.56 26.82 -61.25
CA ALA A 291 21.46 28.18 -61.77
C ALA A 291 22.58 29.12 -61.28
N ARG A 292 23.11 28.90 -60.07
CA ARG A 292 24.20 29.72 -59.51
C ARG A 292 25.61 29.25 -59.88
N THR A 293 25.82 27.93 -59.95
CA THR A 293 27.18 27.34 -60.03
C THR A 293 27.44 26.57 -61.32
N GLY A 294 26.40 26.24 -62.09
CA GLY A 294 26.50 25.41 -63.30
C GLY A 294 26.62 23.90 -63.01
N GLU A 295 26.89 23.50 -61.77
CA GLU A 295 27.05 22.10 -61.37
C GLU A 295 25.70 21.43 -61.05
N LEU A 296 25.56 20.15 -61.43
CA LEU A 296 24.40 19.35 -61.09
C LEU A 296 24.61 18.64 -59.75
N SER A 297 23.62 18.79 -58.86
CA SER A 297 23.57 18.07 -57.60
C SER A 297 22.18 17.54 -57.32
N THR A 298 22.14 16.38 -56.66
CA THR A 298 20.91 15.69 -56.26
C THR A 298 20.68 15.93 -54.78
N VAL A 299 19.48 16.38 -54.43
CA VAL A 299 19.00 16.47 -53.05
C VAL A 299 18.62 15.07 -52.59
N GLU A 300 19.30 14.60 -51.55
CA GLU A 300 18.89 13.44 -50.78
C GLU A 300 17.90 13.90 -49.71
N LEU A 301 16.75 13.24 -49.67
CA LEU A 301 15.70 13.51 -48.70
C LEU A 301 15.85 12.49 -47.56
N ARG A 302 15.62 12.90 -46.31
CA ARG A 302 15.61 12.02 -45.15
C ARG A 302 14.51 10.98 -45.33
N GLU A 303 14.78 9.72 -45.02
CA GLU A 303 13.73 8.71 -44.98
C GLU A 303 12.88 8.92 -43.71
N GLU A 304 11.61 9.28 -43.91
CA GLU A 304 10.61 9.35 -42.84
C GLU A 304 10.02 7.95 -42.62
N ARG A 305 10.27 7.36 -41.45
CA ARG A 305 9.72 6.05 -41.07
C ARG A 305 8.69 6.24 -39.97
N SER A 306 7.45 5.79 -40.16
CA SER A 306 6.52 5.63 -39.04
C SER A 306 6.61 4.23 -38.49
N ALA A 307 6.84 4.11 -37.18
CA ALA A 307 6.52 2.91 -36.43
C ALA A 307 5.19 3.15 -35.70
N THR A 308 4.19 2.32 -35.95
CA THR A 308 3.04 2.19 -35.04
C THR A 308 3.41 1.12 -34.03
N VAL A 309 3.59 1.51 -32.77
CA VAL A 309 3.82 0.58 -31.67
C VAL A 309 2.52 0.35 -30.92
N VAL A 310 2.16 -0.91 -30.70
CA VAL A 310 1.02 -1.30 -29.87
C VAL A 310 1.56 -2.12 -28.71
N LEU A 311 1.34 -1.63 -27.49
CA LEU A 311 1.66 -2.36 -26.27
C LEU A 311 0.42 -3.14 -25.84
N VAL A 312 0.55 -4.46 -25.72
CA VAL A 312 -0.55 -5.35 -25.33
C VAL A 312 -0.17 -6.01 -24.02
N VAL A 313 -0.95 -5.75 -22.98
CA VAL A 313 -0.83 -6.39 -21.67
C VAL A 313 -1.97 -7.39 -21.52
N ASP A 314 -1.64 -8.64 -21.16
CA ASP A 314 -2.66 -9.62 -20.77
C ASP A 314 -3.05 -9.40 -19.30
N ALA A 315 -4.22 -8.78 -19.08
CA ALA A 315 -4.77 -8.50 -17.76
C ALA A 315 -5.91 -9.47 -17.37
N ARG A 316 -5.93 -10.69 -17.93
CA ARG A 316 -6.88 -11.74 -17.53
C ARG A 316 -6.55 -12.25 -16.12
N GLU A 317 -7.56 -12.74 -15.40
CA GLU A 317 -7.40 -13.33 -14.05
C GLU A 317 -6.28 -14.40 -14.00
N SER A 318 -6.16 -15.23 -15.04
CA SER A 318 -5.12 -16.26 -15.14
C SER A 318 -3.69 -15.72 -15.26
N ALA A 319 -3.51 -14.44 -15.58
CA ALA A 319 -2.21 -13.78 -15.68
C ALA A 319 -1.76 -13.17 -14.34
N TYR A 320 -2.64 -13.04 -13.34
CA TYR A 320 -2.30 -12.59 -11.98
C TYR A 320 -1.66 -13.73 -11.18
N VAL A 321 -0.55 -14.24 -11.69
CA VAL A 321 0.28 -15.28 -11.06
C VAL A 321 1.64 -14.68 -10.73
N ALA A 322 2.18 -15.08 -9.58
CA ALA A 322 3.49 -14.71 -9.09
C ALA A 322 4.26 -15.96 -8.64
N ALA A 323 5.60 -15.89 -8.61
CA ALA A 323 6.44 -17.02 -8.19
C ALA A 323 6.30 -17.32 -6.69
N ASP A 324 6.14 -16.27 -5.89
CA ASP A 324 5.97 -16.28 -4.44
C ASP A 324 4.89 -15.24 -4.07
N PRO A 325 4.26 -15.32 -2.88
CA PRO A 325 3.21 -14.38 -2.46
C PRO A 325 3.65 -12.91 -2.43
N ASP A 326 4.94 -12.67 -2.22
CA ASP A 326 5.54 -11.33 -2.17
C ASP A 326 6.14 -10.90 -3.52
N ALA A 327 6.12 -11.76 -4.54
CA ALA A 327 6.69 -11.47 -5.84
C ALA A 327 5.70 -10.71 -6.72
N GLU A 328 6.24 -9.87 -7.60
CA GLU A 328 5.46 -9.16 -8.62
C GLU A 328 4.72 -10.16 -9.53
N THR A 329 3.45 -9.86 -9.82
CA THR A 329 2.64 -10.66 -10.73
C THR A 329 3.09 -10.46 -12.18
N ALA A 330 2.79 -11.43 -13.05
CA ALA A 330 3.10 -11.29 -14.48
C ALA A 330 2.41 -10.06 -15.12
N VAL A 331 1.26 -9.63 -14.59
CA VAL A 331 0.55 -8.42 -15.02
C VAL A 331 1.32 -7.16 -14.62
N GLU A 332 1.75 -7.06 -13.37
CA GLU A 332 2.54 -5.92 -12.87
C GLU A 332 3.85 -5.78 -13.64
N ALA A 333 4.59 -6.89 -13.83
CA ALA A 333 5.81 -6.92 -14.63
C ALA A 333 5.57 -6.45 -16.09
N SER A 334 4.47 -6.90 -16.70
CA SER A 334 4.10 -6.51 -18.07
C SER A 334 3.75 -5.03 -18.17
N VAL A 335 3.12 -4.47 -17.13
CA VAL A 335 2.74 -3.04 -17.09
C VAL A 335 3.95 -2.17 -16.83
N ALA A 336 4.84 -2.57 -15.91
CA ALA A 336 6.11 -1.89 -15.69
C ALA A 336 6.93 -1.84 -16.99
N ALA A 337 7.05 -2.98 -17.69
CA ALA A 337 7.72 -3.06 -18.99
C ALA A 337 7.03 -2.21 -20.07
N ALA A 338 5.69 -2.22 -20.12
CA ALA A 338 4.93 -1.39 -21.05
C ALA A 338 5.09 0.10 -20.74
N GLY A 339 5.16 0.48 -19.46
CA GLY A 339 5.40 1.85 -19.03
C GLY A 339 6.76 2.36 -19.45
N GLN A 340 7.82 1.58 -19.17
CA GLN A 340 9.17 1.88 -19.64
C GLN A 340 9.20 2.01 -21.17
N ALA A 341 8.56 1.07 -21.88
CA ALA A 341 8.52 1.11 -23.33
C ALA A 341 7.75 2.31 -23.88
N PHE A 342 6.63 2.67 -23.25
CA PHE A 342 5.83 3.83 -23.64
C PHE A 342 6.61 5.13 -23.47
N SER A 343 7.24 5.32 -22.31
CA SER A 343 7.99 6.54 -22.04
C SER A 343 9.22 6.66 -22.96
N ALA A 344 9.93 5.56 -23.22
CA ALA A 344 11.03 5.51 -24.19
C ALA A 344 10.63 5.80 -25.65
N LEU A 345 9.35 5.65 -26.00
CA LEU A 345 8.82 5.94 -27.33
C LEU A 345 8.30 7.37 -27.48
N LEU A 346 8.12 8.08 -26.36
CA LEU A 346 7.69 9.48 -26.33
C LEU A 346 8.86 10.47 -26.34
N ASP A 347 10.02 10.06 -25.81
CA ASP A 347 11.28 10.83 -25.87
C ASP A 347 11.95 10.79 -27.25
#